data_AF-A0A842MRJ1-F1
#
_entry.id   AF-A0A842MRJ1-F1
#
_cell.length_a   1.000
_cell.length_b   1.000
_cell.length_c   1.000
_cell.angle_alpha   90.00
_cell.angle_beta   90.00
_cell.angle_gamma   90.00
#
_symmetry.space_group_name_H-M   'P 1'
#
loop_
_entity.id
_entity.type
_entity.pdbx_description
1 polymer ?
#
loop_
_entity_poly.entity_id
_entity_poly.type
_entity_poly.pdbx_seq_one_letter_code
_entity_poly.pdbx_strand_id
1 'polypeptide(L)'
;MLVGDAAGLVDLYRGVGMDNAALSGRLAVKAITKAEEEGLEAAKTYENLMKKVVRKIEVNAKRQMKRLSSNNELEKNLSPLNMLKGGLHILIANQINKILPPEKLIFLP
;
A
#
# COMPACT_ATOMS: atom_id res chain seq x y z
N MET A 1 -4.62 15.11 -12.09
CA MET A 1 -4.45 13.80 -11.44
C MET A 1 -2.98 13.69 -11.03
N LEU A 2 -2.68 13.26 -9.80
CA LEU A 2 -1.30 13.11 -9.28
C LEU A 2 -1.04 11.63 -8.98
N VAL A 3 0.23 11.21 -9.09
CA VAL A 3 0.67 9.81 -8.94
C VAL A 3 1.93 9.75 -8.07
N GLY A 4 2.12 8.65 -7.33
CA GLY A 4 3.29 8.44 -6.47
C GLY A 4 3.42 9.46 -5.34
N ASP A 5 4.64 9.89 -5.07
CA ASP A 5 4.93 10.85 -3.99
C ASP A 5 4.26 12.21 -4.23
N ALA A 6 4.06 12.59 -5.50
CA ALA A 6 3.28 13.78 -5.84
C ALA A 6 1.81 13.67 -5.42
N ALA A 7 1.28 12.45 -5.27
CA ALA A 7 -0.05 12.18 -4.72
C ALA A 7 -0.06 12.02 -3.19
N GLY A 8 1.08 12.23 -2.52
CA GLY A 8 1.21 12.08 -1.06
C GLY A 8 1.29 10.63 -0.59
N LEU A 9 1.63 9.67 -1.45
CA LEU A 9 1.73 8.24 -1.11
C LEU A 9 3.04 7.87 -0.41
N VAL A 10 3.48 8.75 0.50
CA VAL A 10 4.77 8.66 1.18
C VAL A 10 4.65 7.71 2.38
N ASP A 11 5.46 6.64 2.38
CA ASP A 11 5.61 5.71 3.52
C ASP A 11 7.06 5.78 4.03
N LEU A 12 7.29 6.66 5.01
CA LEU A 12 8.62 6.99 5.53
C LEU A 12 9.30 5.84 6.28
N TYR A 13 8.54 4.87 6.76
CA TYR A 13 9.02 3.89 7.74
C TYR A 13 9.29 2.51 7.13
N ARG A 14 8.93 2.29 5.86
CA ARG A 14 8.86 0.95 5.27
C ARG A 14 9.64 0.78 3.98
N GLY A 15 10.11 1.88 3.37
CA GLY A 15 10.86 1.83 2.12
C GLY A 15 10.02 1.40 0.91
N VAL A 16 8.69 1.50 0.98
CA VAL A 16 7.75 1.06 -0.07
C VAL A 16 7.29 2.18 -1.01
N GLY A 17 8.00 3.32 -1.01
CA GLY A 17 7.64 4.48 -1.84
C GLY A 17 7.59 4.15 -3.33
N MET A 18 8.57 3.40 -3.83
CA MET A 18 8.61 2.95 -5.22
C MET A 18 7.42 2.04 -5.56
N ASP A 19 7.08 1.09 -4.68
CA ASP A 19 5.94 0.19 -4.90
C ASP A 19 4.61 0.95 -4.91
N ASN A 20 4.44 1.92 -4.00
CA ASN A 20 3.27 2.80 -3.96
C ASN A 20 3.16 3.67 -5.22
N ALA A 21 4.28 4.18 -5.72
CA ALA A 21 4.34 4.93 -6.98
C ALA A 21 3.97 4.05 -8.19
N ALA A 22 4.52 2.84 -8.27
CA ALA A 22 4.19 1.90 -9.33
C ALA A 22 2.71 1.49 -9.29
N LEU A 23 2.16 1.22 -8.10
CA LEU A 23 0.76 0.88 -7.91
C LEU A 23 -0.17 2.03 -8.33
N SER A 24 0.10 3.25 -7.85
CA SER A 24 -0.70 4.42 -8.21
C SER A 24 -0.66 4.69 -9.71
N GLY A 25 0.49 4.50 -10.37
CA GLY A 25 0.58 4.58 -11.84
C GLY A 25 -0.31 3.56 -12.54
N ARG A 26 -0.30 2.30 -12.11
CA ARG A 26 -1.19 1.26 -12.65
C ARG A 26 -2.67 1.59 -12.46
N LEU A 27 -3.04 2.14 -11.30
CA LEU A 27 -4.42 2.54 -11.02
C LEU A 27 -4.84 3.76 -11.83
N ALA A 28 -3.93 4.71 -12.10
CA ALA A 28 -4.19 5.85 -12.96
C ALA A 28 -4.49 5.41 -14.40
N VAL A 29 -3.67 4.52 -14.97
CA VAL A 29 -3.92 3.96 -16.31
C VAL A 29 -5.26 3.24 -16.34
N LYS A 30 -5.53 2.36 -15.36
CA LYS A 30 -6.82 1.65 -15.26
C LYS A 30 -8.02 2.60 -15.18
N ALA A 31 -7.88 3.71 -14.45
CA ALA A 31 -8.93 4.70 -14.34
C ALA A 31 -9.19 5.45 -15.66
N ILE A 32 -8.13 5.76 -16.42
CA ILE A 32 -8.22 6.41 -17.72
C ILE A 32 -8.95 5.48 -18.71
N THR A 33 -8.49 4.23 -18.85
CA THR A 33 -9.11 3.26 -19.76
C THR A 33 -10.58 3.03 -19.42
N LYS A 34 -10.89 2.82 -18.14
CA LYS A 34 -12.28 2.62 -17.70
C LYS A 34 -13.16 3.86 -17.96
N ALA A 35 -12.61 5.04 -17.73
CA ALA A 35 -13.34 6.28 -17.96
C ALA A 35 -13.65 6.53 -19.43
N GLU A 36 -12.74 6.16 -20.33
CA GLU A 36 -12.95 6.21 -21.78
C GLU A 36 -14.04 5.22 -22.22
N GLU A 37 -13.98 3.97 -21.75
CA GLU A 37 -14.95 2.91 -22.09
C GLU A 37 -16.38 3.22 -21.60
N GLU A 38 -16.51 3.78 -20.38
CA GLU A 38 -17.79 4.00 -19.73
C GLU A 38 -18.28 5.46 -19.80
N GLY A 39 -17.54 6.36 -20.44
CA GLY A 39 -17.87 7.79 -20.52
C GLY A 39 -17.84 8.51 -19.16
N LEU A 40 -16.96 8.08 -18.24
CA LEU A 40 -16.81 8.63 -16.90
C LEU A 40 -15.69 9.68 -16.82
N GLU A 41 -15.59 10.36 -15.68
CA GLU A 41 -14.47 11.24 -15.39
C GLU A 41 -13.26 10.44 -14.84
N ALA A 42 -12.14 10.44 -15.56
CA ALA A 42 -10.94 9.68 -15.19
C ALA A 42 -10.41 10.01 -13.80
N ALA A 43 -10.41 11.30 -13.42
CA ALA A 43 -9.93 11.74 -12.11
C ALA A 43 -10.77 11.16 -10.96
N LYS A 44 -12.10 11.15 -11.11
CA LYS A 44 -13.03 10.63 -10.11
C LYS A 44 -12.98 9.10 -10.03
N THR A 45 -12.81 8.43 -11.17
CA THR A 45 -12.58 6.98 -11.23
C THR A 45 -11.27 6.60 -10.52
N TYR A 46 -10.20 7.36 -10.75
CA TYR A 46 -8.91 7.14 -10.08
C TYR A 46 -9.01 7.36 -8.57
N GLU A 47 -9.65 8.45 -8.13
CA GLU A 47 -9.87 8.73 -6.71
C GLU A 47 -10.58 7.55 -6.02
N ASN A 48 -11.62 7.01 -6.64
CA ASN A 48 -12.36 5.86 -6.11
C ASN A 48 -11.51 4.59 -6.00
N LEU A 49 -10.64 4.32 -6.99
CA LEU A 49 -9.70 3.20 -6.93
C LEU A 49 -8.66 3.39 -5.81
N MET A 50 -8.19 4.63 -5.61
CA MET A 50 -7.16 4.97 -4.64
C MET A 50 -7.63 4.99 -3.18
N LYS A 51 -8.94 5.15 -2.90
CA LYS A 51 -9.50 5.21 -1.53
C LYS A 51 -9.00 4.08 -0.61
N LYS A 52 -8.97 2.85 -1.11
CA LYS A 52 -8.51 1.69 -0.30
C LYS A 52 -7.00 1.71 -0.09
N VAL A 53 -6.23 2.16 -1.08
CA VAL A 53 -4.77 2.27 -1.01
C VAL A 53 -4.38 3.31 0.03
N VAL A 54 -4.93 4.52 -0.06
CA VAL A 54 -4.66 5.62 0.89
C VAL A 54 -4.99 5.19 2.32
N ARG A 55 -6.18 4.61 2.54
CA ARG A 55 -6.57 4.12 3.86
C ARG A 55 -5.61 3.06 4.42
N LYS A 56 -5.10 2.15 3.58
CA LYS A 56 -4.13 1.14 4.02
C LYS A 56 -2.79 1.77 4.38
N ILE A 57 -2.30 2.74 3.60
CA ILE A 57 -1.07 3.48 3.89
C ILE A 57 -1.17 4.18 5.24
N GLU A 58 -2.27 4.89 5.51
CA GLU A 58 -2.50 5.56 6.80
C GLU A 58 -2.53 4.59 7.99
N VAL A 59 -3.21 3.44 7.83
CA VAL A 59 -3.25 2.40 8.87
C VAL A 59 -1.87 1.82 9.13
N ASN A 60 -1.09 1.57 8.08
CA ASN A 60 0.27 1.05 8.21
C ASN A 60 1.20 2.08 8.86
N ALA A 61 1.09 3.36 8.49
CA ALA A 61 1.85 4.44 9.12
C ALA A 61 1.58 4.50 10.64
N LYS A 62 0.30 4.47 11.05
CA LYS A 62 -0.08 4.42 12.48
C LYS A 62 0.48 3.19 13.21
N ARG A 63 0.49 2.03 12.55
CA ARG A 63 1.09 0.81 13.12
C ARG A 63 2.59 0.97 13.32
N GLN A 64 3.30 1.56 12.35
CA GLN A 64 4.75 1.78 12.48
C GLN A 64 5.09 2.79 13.57
N MET A 65 4.34 3.88 13.66
CA MET A 65 4.51 4.83 14.78
C MET A 65 4.34 4.14 16.14
N LYS A 66 3.38 3.23 16.27
CA LYS A 66 3.20 2.45 17.50
C LYS A 66 4.38 1.52 17.77
N ARG A 67 4.89 0.81 16.75
CA ARG A 67 6.06 -0.07 16.90
C ARG A 67 7.31 0.69 17.35
N LEU A 68 7.48 1.92 16.86
CA LEU A 68 8.61 2.79 17.17
C LEU A 68 8.39 3.66 18.42
N SER A 69 7.29 3.48 19.15
CA SER A 69 6.91 4.36 20.27
C SER A 69 7.76 4.17 21.53
N SER A 70 8.33 2.98 21.74
CA SER A 70 9.20 2.69 22.89
C SER A 70 10.11 1.50 22.63
N ASN A 71 11.21 1.39 23.40
CA ASN A 71 12.13 0.25 23.32
C ASN A 71 11.42 -1.10 23.58
N ASN A 72 10.51 -1.14 24.56
CA ASN A 72 9.75 -2.36 24.87
C ASN A 72 8.87 -2.82 23.70
N GLU A 73 8.17 -1.88 23.04
CA GLU A 73 7.39 -2.19 21.84
C GLU A 73 8.29 -2.61 20.68
N LEU A 74 9.42 -1.94 20.49
CA LEU A 74 10.39 -2.29 19.46
C LEU A 74 10.94 -3.70 19.67
N GLU A 75 11.45 -4.02 20.85
CA GLU A 75 11.98 -5.34 21.21
C GLU A 75 10.92 -6.44 21.04
N LYS A 76 9.68 -6.17 21.48
CA LYS A 76 8.57 -7.10 21.27
C LYS A 76 8.36 -7.38 19.78
N ASN A 77 8.36 -6.36 18.93
CA ASN A 77 8.18 -6.51 17.49
C ASN A 77 9.39 -7.18 16.80
N LEU A 78 10.59 -6.99 17.33
CA LEU A 78 11.83 -7.63 16.87
C LEU A 78 12.08 -9.01 17.49
N SER A 79 11.20 -9.50 18.39
CA SER A 79 11.37 -10.84 18.95
C SER A 79 11.37 -11.92 17.84
N PRO A 80 12.15 -12.99 17.99
CA PRO A 80 12.29 -14.02 16.94
C PRO A 80 10.95 -14.59 16.45
N LEU A 81 9.99 -14.79 17.36
CA LEU A 81 8.65 -15.29 17.03
C LEU A 81 7.86 -14.30 16.15
N ASN A 82 7.92 -13.00 16.47
CA ASN A 82 7.20 -11.99 15.71
C ASN A 82 7.87 -11.71 14.35
N MET A 83 9.20 -11.76 14.29
CA MET A 83 9.92 -11.68 13.02
C MET A 83 9.62 -12.89 12.13
N LEU A 84 9.60 -14.11 12.67
CA LEU A 84 9.25 -15.32 11.91
C LEU A 84 7.82 -15.25 11.37
N LYS A 85 6.87 -14.84 12.21
CA LYS A 85 5.47 -14.65 11.81
C LYS A 85 5.33 -13.58 10.72
N GLY A 86 6.08 -12.48 10.85
CA GLY A 86 6.13 -11.41 9.85
C GLY A 86 6.70 -11.91 8.51
N GLY A 87 7.82 -12.64 8.55
CA GLY A 87 8.44 -13.23 7.37
C GLY A 87 7.51 -14.20 6.63
N LEU A 88 6.84 -15.10 7.36
CA LEU A 88 5.86 -16.00 6.76
C LEU A 88 4.69 -15.26 6.12
N HIS A 89 4.19 -14.20 6.77
CA HIS A 89 3.14 -13.36 6.21
C HIS A 89 3.58 -12.67 4.91
N ILE A 90 4.82 -12.15 4.86
CA ILE A 90 5.39 -11.52 3.66
C ILE A 90 5.46 -12.54 2.51
N LEU A 91 5.93 -13.76 2.76
CA LEU A 91 6.01 -14.81 1.74
C LEU A 91 4.64 -15.13 1.14
N ILE A 92 3.63 -15.32 1.99
CA ILE A 92 2.26 -15.61 1.54
C ILE A 92 1.69 -14.41 0.78
N ALA A 93 1.84 -13.20 1.31
CA ALA A 93 1.35 -11.98 0.67
C ALA A 93 1.97 -11.79 -0.73
N ASN A 94 3.27 -12.02 -0.89
CA ASN A 94 3.96 -11.90 -2.17
C ASN A 94 3.42 -12.88 -3.23
N GLN A 95 3.14 -14.12 -2.84
CA GLN A 95 2.58 -15.11 -3.77
C GLN A 95 1.16 -14.77 -4.18
N ILE A 96 0.33 -14.31 -3.24
CA ILE A 96 -1.04 -13.89 -3.52
C ILE A 96 -1.07 -12.62 -4.40
N ASN A 97 -0.19 -11.65 -4.13
CA ASN A 97 -0.11 -10.39 -4.86
C ASN A 97 0.25 -10.53 -6.34
N LYS A 98 0.85 -11.65 -6.76
CA LYS A 98 1.10 -11.95 -8.18
C LYS A 98 -0.19 -12.15 -8.99
N ILE A 99 -1.28 -12.53 -8.32
CA ILE A 99 -2.55 -12.90 -8.97
C ILE A 99 -3.64 -11.86 -8.68
N LEU A 100 -3.54 -11.15 -7.55
CA LEU A 100 -4.53 -10.14 -7.19
C LEU A 100 -4.51 -8.94 -8.15
N PRO A 101 -5.69 -8.36 -8.45
CA PRO A 101 -5.74 -7.12 -9.19
C PRO A 101 -5.13 -5.98 -8.35
N PRO A 102 -4.59 -4.93 -9.00
CA PRO A 102 -3.84 -3.86 -8.31
C PRO A 102 -4.56 -3.24 -7.12
N GLU A 103 -5.87 -2.99 -7.24
CA GLU A 103 -6.70 -2.40 -6.18
C GLU A 103 -6.93 -3.31 -4.96
N LYS A 104 -6.62 -4.62 -5.08
CA LYS A 104 -6.76 -5.61 -4.00
C LYS A 104 -5.43 -6.01 -3.36
N LEU A 105 -4.30 -5.46 -3.81
CA LEU A 105 -2.99 -5.82 -3.28
C LEU A 105 -2.94 -5.80 -1.75
N ILE A 106 -2.31 -6.84 -1.20
CA ILE A 106 -2.01 -6.97 0.21
C ILE A 106 -0.73 -6.18 0.46
N PHE A 107 -0.86 -5.07 1.18
CA PHE A 107 0.28 -4.28 1.57
C PHE A 107 1.03 -5.06 2.64
N LEU A 108 2.34 -5.11 2.52
CA LEU A 108 3.17 -5.68 3.56
C LEU A 108 2.92 -4.93 4.89
N PRO A 109 3.24 -5.53 6.04
CA PRO A 109 3.14 -4.87 7.34
C PRO A 109 4.30 -3.91 7.63
#